data_AF-A0AAN7MCA4-F1
#
_entry.id   AF-A0AAN7MCA4-F1
#
_cell.length_a   1.000
_cell.length_b   1.000
_cell.length_c   1.000
_cell.angle_alpha   90.00
_cell.angle_beta   90.00
_cell.angle_gamma   90.00
#
_symmetry.space_group_name_H-M   'P 1'
#
loop_
_entity.id
_entity.type
_entity.pdbx_description
1 polymer ?
#
loop_
_entity_poly.entity_id
_entity_poly.type
_entity_poly.pdbx_seq_one_letter_code
_entity_poly.pdbx_strand_id
1 'polypeptide(L)'
;MRMRPNICYWADVRFSLLSPQRSKSDPICCMRWYKFEGLGFLLAPAAASSVISRGLFLRRSAMAFVKAQKSKAYFKRFQVKYKRRRAGKTDYRARIRLINQDKNKYNTPKYRFVVRFTNKDIVSQIISATIAGDVVLAAAYSHELPRYGLEVGLTNYAAAYCTGLLLARRVLKMLEMDGEYEGNVEATGEDFSVEPAGERRPFRALLDVGLVRTTTGNRVFGALKGALDGGLDIPHSDKRFAGFTKDSKQLDVDVHRKYIYGGHIAAYMGTLMEDEPEKYQSHFSEYIKRGIEPDNIEALYKKVHAAIRDDPSMKKSEKQPLKEHKRHNLKKLTYDERKARLIERLNALNSAGGDEDEDDE
;
A
#
# COMPACT_ATOMS: atom_id res chain seq x y z
N MET A 1 45.68 -26.51 -35.14
CA MET A 1 45.47 -27.24 -33.87
C MET A 1 43.98 -27.35 -33.59
N ARG A 2 43.41 -28.54 -33.80
CA ARG A 2 42.02 -28.88 -33.46
C ARG A 2 42.00 -29.46 -32.05
N MET A 3 41.21 -28.92 -31.12
CA MET A 3 40.64 -29.71 -30.02
C MET A 3 39.28 -29.12 -29.60
N ARG A 4 38.39 -30.04 -29.24
CA ARG A 4 36.92 -29.97 -29.24
C ARG A 4 36.34 -29.34 -27.95
N PRO A 5 35.07 -28.87 -27.99
CA PRO A 5 34.32 -28.43 -26.81
C PRO A 5 33.65 -29.62 -26.09
N ASN A 6 33.67 -29.60 -24.74
CA ASN A 6 32.94 -30.56 -23.92
C ASN A 6 31.48 -30.13 -23.74
N ILE A 7 30.61 -30.99 -24.28
CA ILE A 7 29.16 -31.04 -24.14
C ILE A 7 28.83 -31.84 -22.86
N CYS A 8 27.93 -31.33 -22.02
CA CYS A 8 27.24 -32.12 -21.01
C CYS A 8 25.73 -31.97 -21.20
N TYR A 9 25.13 -33.00 -21.81
CA TYR A 9 23.70 -33.32 -21.82
C TYR A 9 23.32 -33.99 -20.49
N TRP A 10 22.22 -33.58 -19.85
CA TRP A 10 21.32 -34.44 -19.05
C TRP A 10 19.96 -33.69 -19.02
N ALA A 11 19.04 -34.01 -19.93
CA ALA A 11 17.99 -35.04 -19.82
C ALA A 11 16.70 -34.51 -19.18
N ASP A 12 15.72 -34.24 -20.04
CA ASP A 12 14.30 -34.06 -19.75
C ASP A 12 13.71 -35.30 -19.06
N VAL A 13 12.95 -35.10 -17.98
CA VAL A 13 11.89 -36.03 -17.58
C VAL A 13 10.66 -35.21 -17.17
N ARG A 14 9.66 -35.21 -18.06
CA ARG A 14 8.26 -34.92 -17.72
C ARG A 14 7.75 -36.00 -16.78
N PHE A 15 7.08 -35.63 -15.69
CA PHE A 15 6.04 -36.49 -15.13
C PHE A 15 4.86 -35.66 -14.64
N SER A 16 3.71 -36.06 -15.15
CA SER A 16 2.38 -35.50 -14.97
C SER A 16 1.76 -35.85 -13.61
N LEU A 17 0.98 -34.90 -13.09
CA LEU A 17 -0.24 -35.04 -12.29
C LEU A 17 -0.44 -36.34 -11.49
N LEU A 18 -0.41 -36.23 -10.15
CA LEU A 18 -1.48 -36.77 -9.30
C LEU A 18 -1.40 -36.16 -7.90
N SER A 19 -2.47 -35.47 -7.49
CA SER A 19 -2.68 -34.97 -6.14
C SER A 19 -3.09 -36.10 -5.19
N PRO A 20 -2.58 -36.14 -3.95
CA PRO A 20 -3.34 -36.78 -2.87
C PRO A 20 -3.60 -35.82 -1.70
N GLN A 21 -4.87 -35.78 -1.29
CA GLN A 21 -5.36 -35.21 -0.03
C GLN A 21 -4.56 -35.75 1.16
N ARG A 22 -4.26 -34.88 2.14
CA ARG A 22 -3.82 -35.31 3.48
C ARG A 22 -4.80 -34.82 4.55
N SER A 23 -5.59 -35.77 5.03
CA SER A 23 -6.27 -35.75 6.31
C SER A 23 -5.34 -36.25 7.42
N LYS A 24 -5.37 -35.53 8.55
CA LYS A 24 -5.18 -35.88 9.97
C LYS A 24 -4.33 -37.10 10.42
N SER A 25 -3.77 -36.87 11.61
CA SER A 25 -3.31 -37.77 12.69
C SER A 25 -1.90 -38.36 12.65
N ASP A 26 -1.28 -38.32 13.84
CA ASP A 26 0.11 -38.56 14.26
C ASP A 26 0.66 -39.98 14.01
N PRO A 27 1.99 -40.19 14.13
CA PRO A 27 2.50 -41.10 15.19
C PRO A 27 3.87 -40.64 15.76
N ILE A 28 4.14 -40.75 17.07
CA ILE A 28 4.52 -41.93 17.86
C ILE A 28 5.80 -42.66 17.37
N CYS A 29 6.81 -42.49 18.22
CA CYS A 29 8.06 -43.21 18.43
C CYS A 29 8.08 -44.70 18.05
N CYS A 30 9.10 -45.12 17.28
CA CYS A 30 9.80 -46.39 17.48
C CYS A 30 11.09 -46.41 16.64
N MET A 31 12.27 -46.27 17.26
CA MET A 31 13.54 -46.57 16.61
C MET A 31 14.15 -47.83 17.23
N ARG A 32 14.61 -48.65 16.29
CA ARG A 32 14.95 -50.07 16.35
C ARG A 32 16.37 -50.25 16.89
N TRP A 33 16.52 -51.28 17.72
CA TRP A 33 17.78 -51.81 18.24
C TRP A 33 18.70 -52.32 17.13
N TYR A 34 20.01 -52.13 17.28
CA TYR A 34 21.02 -53.09 16.82
C TYR A 34 22.16 -53.21 17.84
N LYS A 35 22.50 -54.47 18.12
CA LYS A 35 23.43 -55.00 19.11
C LYS A 35 24.74 -55.33 18.38
N PHE A 36 25.89 -54.99 18.95
CA PHE A 36 27.17 -55.61 18.60
C PHE A 36 28.06 -55.72 19.86
N GLU A 37 28.21 -56.96 20.32
CA GLU A 37 29.31 -57.48 21.15
C GLU A 37 30.61 -57.37 20.30
N GLY A 38 31.84 -57.22 20.78
CA GLY A 38 32.54 -57.30 22.06
C GLY A 38 34.03 -57.56 21.71
N LEU A 39 34.98 -57.11 22.52
CA LEU A 39 36.32 -57.69 22.78
C LEU A 39 37.24 -56.63 23.40
N GLY A 40 37.72 -56.94 24.61
CA GLY A 40 38.53 -56.04 25.42
C GLY A 40 40.03 -56.13 25.15
N PHE A 41 40.79 -55.23 25.78
CA PHE A 41 42.22 -55.40 26.01
C PHE A 41 42.63 -54.66 27.31
N LEU A 42 43.05 -55.49 28.27
CA LEU A 42 44.10 -55.34 29.30
C LEU A 42 44.21 -54.12 30.24
N LEU A 43 44.27 -54.47 31.53
CA LEU A 43 44.63 -53.70 32.72
C LEU A 43 46.08 -53.17 32.70
N ALA A 44 46.27 -52.00 33.32
CA ALA A 44 47.43 -51.71 34.17
C ALA A 44 47.02 -50.76 35.33
N PRO A 45 47.61 -50.86 36.55
CA PRO A 45 47.03 -50.29 37.76
C PRO A 45 47.71 -49.01 38.29
N ALA A 46 47.01 -48.40 39.26
CA ALA A 46 47.51 -47.56 40.36
C ALA A 46 48.01 -46.13 40.07
N ALA A 47 47.21 -45.14 40.50
CA ALA A 47 47.68 -44.05 41.35
C ALA A 47 46.48 -43.41 42.06
N ALA A 48 46.43 -43.57 43.38
CA ALA A 48 45.54 -42.83 44.25
C ALA A 48 45.94 -41.34 44.25
N SER A 49 44.99 -40.44 44.05
CA SER A 49 45.12 -39.04 44.45
C SER A 49 43.76 -38.35 44.55
N SER A 50 43.48 -37.89 45.76
CA SER A 50 42.51 -36.87 46.14
C SER A 50 41.06 -37.05 45.68
N VAL A 51 40.26 -37.58 46.60
CA VAL A 51 38.83 -37.25 46.73
C VAL A 51 38.73 -35.73 46.90
N ILE A 52 38.58 -35.00 45.80
CA ILE A 52 37.89 -33.71 45.82
C ILE A 52 36.45 -34.08 45.50
N SER A 53 35.61 -34.01 46.52
CA SER A 53 34.17 -33.96 46.42
C SER A 53 33.80 -32.83 45.45
N ARG A 54 33.77 -33.14 44.15
CA ARG A 54 32.99 -32.37 43.19
C ARG A 54 31.56 -32.57 43.62
N GLY A 55 31.12 -31.67 44.49
CA GLY A 55 29.72 -31.47 44.80
C GLY A 55 29.01 -31.53 43.46
N LEU A 56 28.22 -32.60 43.31
CA LEU A 56 27.26 -32.73 42.24
C LEU A 56 26.26 -31.61 42.52
N PHE A 57 26.62 -30.39 42.12
CA PHE A 57 25.71 -29.27 42.04
C PHE A 57 24.75 -29.72 40.96
N LEU A 58 23.71 -30.44 41.38
CA LEU A 58 22.47 -30.53 40.63
C LEU A 58 22.21 -29.08 40.26
N ARG A 59 22.52 -28.73 39.01
CA ARG A 59 21.88 -27.61 38.35
C ARG A 59 20.42 -28.01 38.41
N ARG A 60 19.73 -27.58 39.48
CA ARG A 60 18.29 -27.41 39.48
C ARG A 60 18.06 -26.60 38.23
N SER A 61 17.68 -27.29 37.16
CA SER A 61 17.15 -26.67 35.97
C SER A 61 15.82 -26.13 36.42
N ALA A 62 15.87 -24.99 37.12
CA ALA A 62 14.73 -24.13 37.29
C ALA A 62 14.40 -23.73 35.87
N MET A 63 13.51 -24.52 35.24
CA MET A 63 12.97 -24.18 33.94
C MET A 63 12.32 -22.82 34.14
N ALA A 64 13.00 -21.77 33.68
CA ALA A 64 12.49 -20.42 33.74
C ALA A 64 11.07 -20.46 33.19
N PHE A 65 10.11 -20.06 34.02
CA PHE A 65 8.68 -20.27 33.81
C PHE A 65 8.20 -19.70 32.46
N VAL A 66 8.94 -18.72 31.91
CA VAL A 66 8.78 -18.21 30.55
C VAL A 66 10.15 -17.99 29.89
N LYS A 67 10.39 -18.63 28.73
CA LYS A 67 11.58 -18.35 27.90
C LYS A 67 11.40 -17.04 27.14
N ALA A 68 12.42 -16.18 27.17
CA ALA A 68 12.42 -14.95 26.38
C ALA A 68 12.40 -15.26 24.87
N GLN A 69 11.28 -14.99 24.20
CA GLN A 69 11.08 -15.29 22.78
C GLN A 69 11.99 -14.44 21.87
N LYS A 70 12.26 -13.18 22.24
CA LYS A 70 13.12 -12.23 21.50
C LYS A 70 14.54 -12.22 22.06
N SER A 71 15.24 -13.34 21.92
CA SER A 71 16.62 -13.48 22.38
C SER A 71 17.64 -12.78 21.47
N LYS A 72 18.89 -12.63 21.92
CA LYS A 72 20.01 -12.16 21.08
C LYS A 72 20.18 -13.03 19.82
N ALA A 73 19.93 -14.34 19.95
CA ALA A 73 19.97 -15.28 18.83
C ALA A 73 18.84 -15.02 17.81
N TYR A 74 17.64 -14.66 18.27
CA TYR A 74 16.54 -14.24 17.40
C TYR A 74 16.93 -13.03 16.55
N PHE A 75 17.41 -11.95 17.16
CA PHE A 75 17.76 -10.73 16.42
C PHE A 75 18.91 -10.93 15.42
N LYS A 76 19.87 -11.80 15.72
CA LYS A 76 20.96 -12.15 14.78
C LYS A 76 20.46 -12.84 13.50
N ARG A 77 19.35 -13.59 13.58
CA ARG A 77 18.78 -14.34 12.44
C ARG A 77 17.54 -13.68 11.84
N PHE A 78 17.04 -12.61 12.45
CA PHE A 78 15.81 -11.98 12.03
C PHE A 78 15.98 -11.22 10.73
N GLN A 79 15.48 -11.77 9.64
CA GLN A 79 15.46 -11.10 8.34
C GLN A 79 14.25 -10.17 8.24
N VAL A 80 14.51 -8.86 8.21
CA VAL A 80 13.45 -7.87 8.03
C VAL A 80 12.84 -7.95 6.64
N LYS A 81 11.52 -7.80 6.55
CA LYS A 81 10.85 -7.58 5.26
C LYS A 81 11.22 -6.20 4.69
N TYR A 82 11.02 -6.00 3.39
CA TYR A 82 11.28 -4.72 2.73
C TYR A 82 10.61 -3.54 3.42
N LYS A 83 11.26 -2.37 3.40
CA LYS A 83 10.82 -1.14 4.11
C LYS A 83 9.34 -0.81 3.90
N ARG A 84 8.87 -0.82 2.64
CA ARG A 84 7.46 -0.52 2.30
C ARG A 84 6.47 -1.59 2.78
N ARG A 85 6.90 -2.85 2.88
CA ARG A 85 6.07 -3.94 3.41
C ARG A 85 5.93 -3.82 4.93
N ARG A 86 7.01 -3.48 5.63
CA ARG A 86 6.99 -3.18 7.07
C ARG A 86 6.13 -1.96 7.40
N ALA A 87 6.15 -0.95 6.54
CA ALA A 87 5.26 0.22 6.66
C ALA A 87 3.81 -0.04 6.21
N GLY A 88 3.48 -1.26 5.75
CA GLY A 88 2.12 -1.61 5.31
C GLY A 88 1.62 -0.84 4.08
N LYS A 89 2.51 -0.32 3.22
CA LYS A 89 2.12 0.54 2.08
C LYS A 89 2.05 -0.20 0.74
N THR A 90 2.63 -1.39 0.64
CA THR A 90 2.76 -2.09 -0.64
C THR A 90 2.74 -3.59 -0.45
N ASP A 91 1.91 -4.25 -1.24
CA ASP A 91 2.03 -5.67 -1.51
C ASP A 91 2.94 -5.89 -2.73
N TYR A 92 4.07 -6.53 -2.51
CA TYR A 92 5.04 -6.82 -3.57
C TYR A 92 4.53 -7.89 -4.54
N ARG A 93 3.65 -8.80 -4.10
CA ARG A 93 3.09 -9.83 -5.00
C ARG A 93 2.21 -9.21 -6.08
N ALA A 94 1.31 -8.30 -5.69
CA ALA A 94 0.50 -7.53 -6.64
C ALA A 94 1.37 -6.59 -7.50
N ARG A 95 2.31 -5.87 -6.88
CA ARG A 95 3.17 -4.91 -7.58
C ARG A 95 4.02 -5.54 -8.69
N ILE A 96 4.60 -6.72 -8.44
CA ILE A 96 5.42 -7.43 -9.45
C ILE A 96 4.61 -7.69 -10.73
N ARG A 97 3.35 -8.14 -10.62
CA ARG A 97 2.51 -8.42 -11.78
C ARG A 97 2.11 -7.16 -12.56
N LEU A 98 1.86 -6.07 -11.85
CA LEU A 98 1.47 -4.79 -12.47
C LEU A 98 2.63 -4.16 -13.23
N ILE A 99 3.85 -4.22 -12.67
CA ILE A 99 5.02 -3.53 -13.24
C ILE A 99 5.75 -4.35 -14.30
N ASN A 100 5.74 -5.69 -14.17
CA ASN A 100 6.49 -6.54 -15.09
C ASN A 100 6.05 -6.28 -16.53
N GLN A 101 7.01 -5.86 -17.35
CA GLN A 101 6.83 -5.58 -18.77
C GLN A 101 7.49 -6.69 -19.57
N ASP A 102 6.92 -7.01 -20.72
CA ASP A 102 7.50 -8.02 -21.62
C ASP A 102 8.84 -7.51 -22.15
N LYS A 103 9.88 -8.35 -22.09
CA LYS A 103 11.25 -7.95 -22.44
C LYS A 103 11.42 -7.55 -23.91
N ASN A 104 10.56 -8.06 -24.79
CA ASN A 104 10.53 -7.70 -26.21
C ASN A 104 10.05 -6.27 -26.47
N LYS A 105 9.42 -5.62 -25.48
CA LYS A 105 8.97 -4.23 -25.55
C LYS A 105 10.04 -3.23 -25.07
N TYR A 106 11.23 -3.73 -24.70
CA TYR A 106 12.41 -2.96 -24.31
C TYR A 106 12.09 -1.82 -23.33
N ASN A 107 12.28 -0.56 -23.75
CA ASN A 107 12.17 0.62 -22.90
C ASN A 107 10.76 1.24 -22.90
N THR A 108 9.76 0.58 -23.49
CA THR A 108 8.40 1.14 -23.47
C THR A 108 7.80 1.06 -22.05
N PRO A 109 7.42 2.21 -21.46
CA PRO A 109 6.93 2.25 -20.09
C PRO A 109 5.56 1.58 -19.99
N LYS A 110 5.39 0.77 -18.94
CA LYS A 110 4.09 0.23 -18.56
C LYS A 110 3.42 1.17 -17.57
N TYR A 111 2.42 1.92 -18.04
CA TYR A 111 1.73 2.92 -17.23
C TYR A 111 0.71 2.28 -16.28
N ARG A 112 0.69 2.80 -15.05
CA ARG A 112 -0.26 2.42 -14.00
C ARG A 112 -1.03 3.64 -13.54
N PHE A 113 -2.34 3.52 -13.49
CA PHE A 113 -3.24 4.47 -12.87
C PHE A 113 -3.37 4.13 -11.39
N VAL A 114 -2.60 4.83 -10.56
CA VAL A 114 -2.51 4.60 -9.12
C VAL A 114 -3.50 5.51 -8.41
N VAL A 115 -4.50 4.91 -7.77
CA VAL A 115 -5.50 5.62 -6.96
C VAL A 115 -5.30 5.29 -5.49
N ARG A 116 -5.18 6.30 -4.64
CA ARG A 116 -5.00 6.15 -3.19
C ARG A 116 -5.93 7.09 -2.45
N PHE A 117 -6.70 6.53 -1.53
CA PHE A 117 -7.53 7.28 -0.61
C PHE A 117 -6.77 7.53 0.68
N THR A 118 -6.83 8.77 1.14
CA THR A 118 -6.52 9.15 2.52
C THR A 118 -7.83 9.56 3.21
N ASN A 119 -7.78 9.95 4.47
CA ASN A 119 -8.99 10.32 5.21
C ASN A 119 -9.63 11.61 4.69
N LYS A 120 -8.84 12.54 4.13
CA LYS A 120 -9.31 13.85 3.69
C LYS A 120 -9.03 14.17 2.23
N ASP A 121 -8.28 13.31 1.53
CA ASP A 121 -7.83 13.56 0.16
C ASP A 121 -7.82 12.28 -0.67
N ILE A 122 -8.12 12.43 -1.96
CA ILE A 122 -8.00 11.40 -2.99
C ILE A 122 -6.81 11.75 -3.86
N VAL A 123 -5.90 10.79 -4.03
CA VAL A 123 -4.70 10.92 -4.85
C VAL A 123 -4.85 10.02 -6.07
N SER A 124 -4.81 10.61 -7.26
CA SER A 124 -4.83 9.91 -8.54
C SER A 124 -3.54 10.24 -9.30
N GLN A 125 -2.80 9.23 -9.75
CA GLN A 125 -1.50 9.41 -10.40
C GLN A 125 -1.31 8.44 -11.56
N ILE A 126 -0.65 8.89 -12.63
CA ILE A 126 -0.13 8.00 -13.68
C ILE A 126 1.35 7.78 -13.43
N ILE A 127 1.74 6.52 -13.26
CA ILE A 127 3.09 6.15 -12.83
C ILE A 127 3.67 5.08 -13.76
N SER A 128 4.91 5.29 -14.19
CA SER A 128 5.75 4.26 -14.81
C SER A 128 6.86 3.84 -13.83
N ALA A 129 7.40 2.63 -14.01
CA ALA A 129 8.47 2.12 -13.17
C ALA A 129 9.82 2.21 -13.90
N THR A 130 10.85 2.67 -13.19
CA THR A 130 12.25 2.63 -13.64
C THR A 130 13.11 1.91 -12.59
N ILE A 131 14.38 1.63 -12.91
CA ILE A 131 15.31 0.94 -12.00
C ILE A 131 15.56 1.77 -10.73
N ALA A 132 15.70 3.10 -10.88
CA ALA A 132 15.92 4.00 -9.74
C ALA A 132 14.66 4.16 -8.88
N GLY A 133 13.49 4.16 -9.51
CA GLY A 133 12.22 4.35 -8.82
C GLY A 133 11.05 4.55 -9.76
N ASP A 134 9.89 4.83 -9.18
CA ASP A 134 8.69 5.15 -9.94
C ASP A 134 8.75 6.61 -10.43
N VAL A 135 8.43 6.85 -11.70
CA VAL A 135 8.32 8.20 -12.29
C VAL A 135 6.85 8.51 -12.47
N VAL A 136 6.41 9.66 -11.95
CA VAL A 136 5.04 10.15 -12.08
C VAL A 136 4.94 11.00 -13.33
N LEU A 137 4.06 10.62 -14.26
CA LEU A 137 3.80 11.39 -15.48
C LEU A 137 2.89 12.58 -15.16
N ALA A 138 1.76 12.32 -14.50
CA ALA A 138 0.81 13.32 -14.07
C ALA A 138 0.17 12.93 -12.74
N ALA A 139 -0.29 13.92 -11.99
CA ALA A 139 -0.99 13.76 -10.73
C ALA A 139 -2.22 14.67 -10.66
N ALA A 140 -3.25 14.21 -9.97
CA ALA A 140 -4.41 15.00 -9.57
C ALA A 140 -4.78 14.66 -8.13
N TYR A 141 -5.27 15.67 -7.42
CA TYR A 141 -5.62 15.58 -6.02
C TYR A 141 -7.00 16.17 -5.78
N SER A 142 -7.73 15.66 -4.80
CA SER A 142 -9.05 16.20 -4.48
C SER A 142 -8.98 17.58 -3.83
N HIS A 143 -7.90 17.90 -3.11
CA HIS A 143 -7.70 19.24 -2.54
C HIS A 143 -7.48 20.34 -3.59
N GLU A 144 -7.32 20.00 -4.87
CA GLU A 144 -7.28 20.96 -5.98
C GLU A 144 -8.69 21.24 -6.56
N LEU A 145 -9.67 20.36 -6.28
CA LEU A 145 -11.05 20.48 -6.78
C LEU A 145 -11.79 21.75 -6.32
N PRO A 146 -11.50 22.36 -5.15
CA PRO A 146 -12.08 23.65 -4.79
C PRO A 146 -11.84 24.75 -5.83
N ARG A 147 -10.77 24.68 -6.62
CA ARG A 147 -10.52 25.61 -7.74
C ARG A 147 -11.61 25.57 -8.80
N TYR A 148 -12.25 24.41 -8.98
CA TYR A 148 -13.28 24.17 -9.99
C TYR A 148 -14.70 24.27 -9.43
N GLY A 149 -14.85 24.70 -8.16
CA GLY A 149 -16.15 24.90 -7.51
C GLY A 149 -16.59 23.81 -6.53
N LEU A 150 -15.79 22.75 -6.31
CA LEU A 150 -16.08 21.73 -5.30
C LEU A 150 -15.32 22.00 -4.00
N GLU A 151 -15.93 22.76 -3.10
CA GLU A 151 -15.28 23.13 -1.83
C GLU A 151 -15.39 22.06 -0.74
N VAL A 152 -16.45 21.25 -0.77
CA VAL A 152 -16.83 20.31 0.29
C VAL A 152 -16.92 18.89 -0.24
N GLY A 153 -16.80 17.89 0.64
CA GLY A 153 -17.02 16.49 0.26
C GLY A 153 -15.91 15.84 -0.57
N LEU A 154 -14.65 16.24 -0.38
CA LEU A 154 -13.51 15.86 -1.22
C LEU A 154 -13.17 14.35 -1.27
N THR A 155 -13.78 13.52 -0.43
CA THR A 155 -13.48 12.07 -0.36
C THR A 155 -14.65 11.17 -0.77
N ASN A 156 -15.74 11.71 -1.29
CA ASN A 156 -16.90 10.91 -1.72
C ASN A 156 -16.65 10.23 -3.09
N TYR A 157 -17.65 9.50 -3.59
CA TYR A 157 -17.57 8.83 -4.90
C TYR A 157 -17.51 9.83 -6.06
N ALA A 158 -18.29 10.90 -5.99
CA ALA A 158 -18.36 11.95 -7.01
C ALA A 158 -17.04 12.75 -7.14
N ALA A 159 -16.39 13.08 -6.03
CA ALA A 159 -15.06 13.68 -5.99
C ALA A 159 -14.01 12.70 -6.53
N ALA A 160 -14.13 11.40 -6.25
CA ALA A 160 -13.24 10.40 -6.86
C ALA A 160 -13.36 10.43 -8.39
N TYR A 161 -14.59 10.46 -8.91
CA TYR A 161 -14.86 10.64 -10.34
C TYR A 161 -14.23 11.93 -10.89
N CYS A 162 -14.47 13.07 -10.24
CA CYS A 162 -13.87 14.35 -10.63
C CYS A 162 -12.33 14.30 -10.66
N THR A 163 -11.68 13.69 -9.66
CA THR A 163 -10.22 13.56 -9.63
C THR A 163 -9.68 12.66 -10.75
N GLY A 164 -10.43 11.61 -11.11
CA GLY A 164 -10.10 10.73 -12.24
C GLY A 164 -10.18 11.47 -13.57
N LEU A 165 -11.28 12.21 -13.77
CA LEU A 165 -11.51 13.06 -14.96
C LEU A 165 -10.43 14.13 -15.11
N LEU A 166 -10.10 14.83 -14.01
CA LEU A 166 -9.04 15.83 -13.99
C LEU A 166 -7.69 15.25 -14.37
N LEU A 167 -7.35 14.07 -13.87
CA LEU A 167 -6.11 13.39 -14.24
C LEU A 167 -6.08 12.98 -15.72
N ALA A 168 -7.18 12.44 -16.24
CA ALA A 168 -7.29 12.05 -17.64
C ALA A 168 -7.07 13.25 -18.57
N ARG A 169 -7.81 14.34 -18.37
CA ARG A 169 -7.66 15.56 -19.19
C ARG A 169 -6.28 16.19 -19.06
N ARG A 170 -5.64 16.13 -17.88
CA ARG A 170 -4.25 16.56 -17.69
C ARG A 170 -3.27 15.78 -18.54
N VAL A 171 -3.41 14.46 -18.57
CA VAL A 171 -2.51 13.56 -19.29
C VAL A 171 -2.68 13.75 -20.79
N LEU A 172 -3.93 13.82 -21.27
CA LEU A 172 -4.19 14.02 -22.69
C LEU A 172 -3.72 15.40 -23.16
N LYS A 173 -3.92 16.47 -22.37
CA LYS A 173 -3.38 17.80 -22.69
C LYS A 173 -1.85 17.83 -22.71
N MET A 174 -1.20 17.10 -21.80
CA MET A 174 0.26 16.99 -21.75
C MET A 174 0.83 16.21 -22.95
N LEU A 175 0.06 15.27 -23.50
CA LEU A 175 0.43 14.45 -24.64
C LEU A 175 -0.13 14.98 -25.97
N GLU A 176 -0.84 16.12 -25.96
CA GLU A 176 -1.46 16.74 -27.13
C GLU A 176 -2.43 15.79 -27.87
N MET A 177 -3.22 15.01 -27.11
CA MET A 177 -4.23 14.07 -27.62
C MET A 177 -5.64 14.40 -27.09
N ASP A 178 -5.84 15.63 -26.62
CA ASP A 178 -7.04 16.09 -25.94
C ASP A 178 -8.24 16.32 -26.86
N GLY A 179 -7.99 16.64 -28.14
CA GLY A 179 -9.02 16.77 -29.19
C GLY A 179 -9.36 15.45 -29.91
N GLU A 180 -8.43 14.48 -29.97
CA GLU A 180 -8.72 13.15 -30.55
C GLU A 180 -9.58 12.29 -29.61
N TYR A 181 -9.30 12.38 -28.30
CA TYR A 181 -9.95 11.58 -27.27
C TYR A 181 -10.65 12.48 -26.26
N GLU A 182 -11.79 13.05 -26.63
CA GLU A 182 -12.60 13.86 -25.73
C GLU A 182 -13.28 13.04 -24.61
N GLY A 183 -13.54 11.76 -24.90
CA GLY A 183 -14.24 10.84 -24.01
C GLY A 183 -15.75 11.11 -23.99
N ASN A 184 -16.43 10.73 -22.91
CA ASN A 184 -17.86 10.94 -22.77
C ASN A 184 -18.15 12.27 -22.07
N VAL A 185 -18.66 13.25 -22.84
CA VAL A 185 -18.94 14.61 -22.34
C VAL A 185 -20.00 14.60 -21.24
N GLU A 186 -21.07 13.83 -21.43
CA GLU A 186 -22.16 13.68 -20.48
C GLU A 186 -21.98 12.38 -19.70
N ALA A 187 -21.81 12.45 -18.38
CA ALA A 187 -21.62 11.23 -17.57
C ALA A 187 -22.95 10.44 -17.48
N THR A 188 -23.23 9.62 -18.50
CA THR A 188 -24.44 8.79 -18.61
C THR A 188 -24.45 7.65 -17.59
N GLY A 189 -23.26 7.22 -17.15
CA GLY A 189 -23.08 6.11 -16.22
C GLY A 189 -22.99 4.73 -16.88
N GLU A 190 -23.03 4.69 -18.21
CA GLU A 190 -22.86 3.46 -19.00
C GLU A 190 -21.40 3.03 -19.01
N ASP A 191 -21.14 1.74 -19.29
CA ASP A 191 -19.78 1.27 -19.51
C ASP A 191 -19.19 1.92 -20.77
N PHE A 192 -18.04 2.57 -20.62
CA PHE A 192 -17.42 3.33 -21.71
C PHE A 192 -15.97 2.91 -21.83
N SER A 193 -15.63 2.41 -23.01
CA SER A 193 -14.26 2.11 -23.40
C SER A 193 -13.93 2.94 -24.64
N VAL A 194 -12.80 3.64 -24.59
CA VAL A 194 -12.33 4.44 -25.73
C VAL A 194 -11.86 3.49 -26.82
N GLU A 195 -12.52 3.53 -27.98
CA GLU A 195 -12.07 2.80 -29.16
C GLU A 195 -11.00 3.58 -29.93
N PRO A 196 -10.04 2.88 -30.58
CA PRO A 196 -9.02 3.54 -31.38
C PRO A 196 -9.63 4.12 -32.67
N ALA A 197 -9.79 5.45 -32.72
CA ALA A 197 -10.43 6.13 -33.85
C ALA A 197 -9.45 6.60 -34.96
N GLY A 198 -8.15 6.67 -34.70
CA GLY A 198 -7.18 7.29 -35.61
C GLY A 198 -5.81 6.59 -35.69
N GLU A 199 -4.78 7.35 -36.07
CA GLU A 199 -3.40 6.86 -36.22
C GLU A 199 -2.73 6.60 -34.86
N ARG A 200 -2.98 7.46 -33.88
CA ARG A 200 -2.52 7.28 -32.49
C ARG A 200 -3.51 6.40 -31.75
N ARG A 201 -2.99 5.60 -30.81
CA ARG A 201 -3.80 4.73 -29.94
C ARG A 201 -4.12 5.48 -28.64
N PRO A 202 -5.27 5.21 -28.00
CA PRO A 202 -5.61 5.86 -26.74
C PRO A 202 -4.59 5.53 -25.67
N PHE A 203 -4.41 6.45 -24.72
CA PHE A 203 -3.42 6.29 -23.67
C PHE A 203 -3.82 5.15 -22.74
N ARG A 204 -3.06 4.05 -22.79
CA ARG A 204 -3.35 2.85 -22.01
C ARG A 204 -2.70 2.87 -20.63
N ALA A 205 -3.51 2.75 -19.58
CA ALA A 205 -3.04 2.62 -18.20
C ALA A 205 -3.70 1.44 -17.48
N LEU A 206 -2.98 0.84 -16.52
CA LEU A 206 -3.53 -0.24 -15.68
C LEU A 206 -3.90 0.26 -14.30
N LEU A 207 -5.13 -0.01 -13.84
CA LEU A 207 -5.55 0.37 -12.50
C LEU A 207 -4.73 -0.34 -11.41
N ASP A 208 -4.11 0.44 -10.54
CA ASP A 208 -3.39 -0.02 -9.34
C ASP A 208 -4.16 0.45 -8.09
N VAL A 209 -4.94 -0.46 -7.50
CA VAL A 209 -5.73 -0.25 -6.27
C VAL A 209 -4.89 -0.36 -4.98
N GLY A 210 -3.65 -0.86 -5.09
CA GLY A 210 -2.75 -1.05 -3.96
C GLY A 210 -3.22 -2.15 -3.02
N LEU A 211 -3.49 -1.77 -1.76
CA LEU A 211 -3.92 -2.70 -0.70
C LEU A 211 -5.43 -2.65 -0.44
N VAL A 212 -6.15 -1.79 -1.15
CA VAL A 212 -7.59 -1.63 -0.99
C VAL A 212 -8.30 -2.88 -1.50
N ARG A 213 -9.28 -3.37 -0.74
CA ARG A 213 -10.13 -4.48 -1.18
C ARG A 213 -11.05 -4.02 -2.31
N THR A 214 -11.05 -4.76 -3.41
CA THR A 214 -11.87 -4.49 -4.59
C THR A 214 -13.31 -4.99 -4.42
N THR A 215 -14.06 -4.34 -3.53
CA THR A 215 -15.51 -4.54 -3.38
C THR A 215 -16.29 -3.76 -4.43
N THR A 216 -17.53 -4.17 -4.70
CA THR A 216 -18.46 -3.44 -5.57
C THR A 216 -18.80 -2.08 -4.96
N GLY A 217 -18.86 -1.03 -5.78
CA GLY A 217 -19.16 0.33 -5.31
C GLY A 217 -18.01 1.01 -4.54
N ASN A 218 -16.80 0.47 -4.58
CA ASN A 218 -15.65 1.15 -3.96
C ASN A 218 -15.32 2.45 -4.73
N ARG A 219 -15.04 3.53 -4.00
CA ARG A 219 -14.67 4.85 -4.53
C ARG A 219 -13.47 4.83 -5.49
N VAL A 220 -12.56 3.87 -5.35
CA VAL A 220 -11.45 3.65 -6.32
C VAL A 220 -11.98 3.48 -7.74
N PHE A 221 -13.12 2.81 -7.90
CA PHE A 221 -13.75 2.62 -9.21
C PHE A 221 -14.49 3.87 -9.69
N GLY A 222 -14.82 4.82 -8.81
CA GLY A 222 -15.30 6.14 -9.22
C GLY A 222 -14.21 6.92 -9.94
N ALA A 223 -12.99 6.93 -9.39
CA ALA A 223 -11.82 7.52 -10.07
C ALA A 223 -11.46 6.80 -11.37
N LEU A 224 -11.64 5.46 -11.43
CA LEU A 224 -11.53 4.71 -12.68
C LEU A 224 -12.53 5.22 -13.72
N LYS A 225 -13.81 5.34 -13.34
CA LYS A 225 -14.87 5.77 -14.26
C LYS A 225 -14.64 7.19 -14.78
N GLY A 226 -14.23 8.12 -13.90
CA GLY A 226 -13.86 9.47 -14.33
C GLY A 226 -12.66 9.49 -15.29
N ALA A 227 -11.70 8.59 -15.11
CA ALA A 227 -10.56 8.48 -16.02
C ALA A 227 -10.96 7.94 -17.41
N LEU A 228 -11.90 6.98 -17.47
CA LEU A 228 -12.47 6.44 -18.71
C LEU A 228 -13.26 7.50 -19.48
N ASP A 229 -14.18 8.18 -18.79
CA ASP A 229 -15.00 9.25 -19.39
C ASP A 229 -14.16 10.47 -19.78
N GLY A 230 -12.95 10.60 -19.21
CA GLY A 230 -11.96 11.60 -19.58
C GLY A 230 -11.08 11.22 -20.78
N GLY A 231 -11.24 10.03 -21.35
CA GLY A 231 -10.56 9.59 -22.58
C GLY A 231 -9.35 8.66 -22.39
N LEU A 232 -9.10 8.13 -21.19
CA LEU A 232 -8.03 7.14 -20.99
C LEU A 232 -8.53 5.71 -21.27
N ASP A 233 -7.68 4.89 -21.90
CA ASP A 233 -7.92 3.45 -22.04
C ASP A 233 -7.43 2.71 -20.78
N ILE A 234 -8.37 2.24 -19.97
CA ILE A 234 -8.07 1.39 -18.82
C ILE A 234 -8.87 0.10 -18.94
N PRO A 235 -8.23 -1.07 -19.09
CA PRO A 235 -8.95 -2.34 -19.16
C PRO A 235 -9.75 -2.60 -17.88
N HIS A 236 -11.07 -2.76 -18.01
CA HIS A 236 -11.99 -2.87 -16.89
C HIS A 236 -13.14 -3.85 -17.14
N SER A 237 -13.99 -4.00 -16.12
CA SER A 237 -15.24 -4.75 -16.18
C SER A 237 -16.25 -4.11 -15.25
N ASP A 238 -17.51 -4.11 -15.64
CA ASP A 238 -18.62 -3.35 -15.03
C ASP A 238 -18.98 -3.86 -13.63
N LYS A 239 -18.57 -5.10 -13.34
CA LYS A 239 -18.88 -5.85 -12.12
C LYS A 239 -18.49 -5.16 -10.81
N ARG A 240 -17.63 -4.14 -10.87
CA ARG A 240 -17.10 -3.44 -9.68
C ARG A 240 -17.64 -2.03 -9.50
N PHE A 241 -18.38 -1.51 -10.47
CA PHE A 241 -19.02 -0.20 -10.36
C PHE A 241 -20.15 -0.18 -9.32
N ALA A 242 -20.50 1.02 -8.87
CA ALA A 242 -21.67 1.22 -8.01
C ALA A 242 -22.94 1.01 -8.84
N GLY A 243 -23.91 0.24 -8.34
CA GLY A 243 -25.11 -0.15 -9.11
C GLY A 243 -25.05 -1.54 -9.73
N PHE A 244 -23.92 -2.26 -9.63
CA PHE A 244 -23.84 -3.65 -10.06
C PHE A 244 -24.47 -4.58 -9.02
N THR A 245 -25.52 -5.29 -9.42
CA THR A 245 -26.19 -6.30 -8.59
C THR A 245 -25.74 -7.70 -8.98
N LYS A 246 -25.37 -8.52 -8.00
CA LYS A 246 -24.85 -9.88 -8.25
C LYS A 246 -25.90 -10.81 -8.85
N ASP A 247 -27.17 -10.58 -8.53
CA ASP A 247 -28.29 -11.45 -8.91
C ASP A 247 -28.68 -11.23 -10.37
N SER A 248 -28.83 -9.97 -10.79
CA SER A 248 -29.12 -9.62 -12.19
C SER A 248 -27.89 -9.69 -13.11
N LYS A 249 -26.67 -9.62 -12.54
CA LYS A 249 -25.39 -9.56 -13.28
C LYS A 249 -25.33 -8.42 -14.31
N GLN A 250 -26.20 -7.41 -14.16
CA GLN A 250 -26.28 -6.23 -15.02
C GLN A 250 -25.96 -4.99 -14.19
N LEU A 251 -25.40 -3.99 -14.86
CA LEU A 251 -25.15 -2.68 -14.27
C LEU A 251 -26.44 -1.86 -14.38
N ASP A 252 -26.94 -1.40 -13.24
CA ASP A 252 -27.98 -0.37 -13.23
C ASP A 252 -27.32 0.99 -13.49
N VAL A 253 -27.50 1.48 -14.72
CA VAL A 253 -26.92 2.73 -15.23
C VAL A 253 -27.44 3.93 -14.45
N ASP A 254 -28.72 3.93 -14.08
CA ASP A 254 -29.34 5.03 -13.35
C ASP A 254 -28.80 5.14 -11.94
N VAL A 255 -28.63 4.00 -11.26
CA VAL A 255 -27.96 3.98 -9.95
C VAL A 255 -26.52 4.45 -10.10
N HIS A 256 -25.78 3.97 -11.10
CA HIS A 256 -24.39 4.39 -11.29
C HIS A 256 -24.27 5.90 -11.51
N ARG A 257 -25.15 6.46 -12.35
CA ARG A 257 -25.26 7.90 -12.61
C ARG A 257 -25.56 8.69 -11.33
N LYS A 258 -26.48 8.21 -10.48
CA LYS A 258 -26.77 8.81 -9.16
C LYS A 258 -25.53 8.82 -8.26
N TYR A 259 -24.64 7.84 -8.35
CA TYR A 259 -23.37 7.86 -7.60
C TYR A 259 -22.37 8.89 -8.13
N ILE A 260 -22.29 9.05 -9.46
CA ILE A 260 -21.40 10.02 -10.12
C ILE A 260 -21.77 11.45 -9.74
N TYR A 261 -23.05 11.80 -9.78
CA TYR A 261 -23.53 13.15 -9.46
C TYR A 261 -23.84 13.39 -7.97
N GLY A 262 -23.52 12.42 -7.09
CA GLY A 262 -23.72 12.59 -5.65
C GLY A 262 -25.17 12.52 -5.18
N GLY A 263 -26.09 11.98 -5.97
CA GLY A 263 -27.50 11.82 -5.61
C GLY A 263 -27.74 10.96 -4.36
N HIS A 264 -26.85 10.00 -4.08
CA HIS A 264 -26.87 9.24 -2.81
C HIS A 264 -26.60 10.12 -1.57
N ILE A 265 -25.81 11.19 -1.73
CA ILE A 265 -25.53 12.15 -0.66
C ILE A 265 -26.74 13.07 -0.48
N ALA A 266 -27.31 13.55 -1.59
CA ALA A 266 -28.52 14.36 -1.57
C ALA A 266 -29.68 13.60 -0.90
N ALA A 267 -29.89 12.33 -1.27
CA ALA A 267 -30.89 11.47 -0.63
C ALA A 267 -30.64 11.30 0.87
N TYR A 268 -29.39 11.09 1.29
CA TYR A 268 -29.05 10.96 2.70
C TYR A 268 -29.25 12.26 3.48
N MET A 269 -28.94 13.40 2.86
CA MET A 269 -29.23 14.72 3.43
C MET A 269 -30.73 14.92 3.63
N GLY A 270 -31.55 14.59 2.63
CA GLY A 270 -33.02 14.67 2.72
C GLY A 270 -33.57 13.83 3.87
N THR A 271 -33.18 12.55 3.95
CA THR A 271 -33.64 11.67 5.05
C THR A 271 -33.24 12.20 6.43
N LEU A 272 -32.02 12.74 6.56
CA LEU A 272 -31.55 13.27 7.85
C LEU A 272 -32.24 14.58 8.23
N MET A 273 -32.64 15.41 7.27
CA MET A 273 -33.39 16.64 7.54
C MET A 273 -34.78 16.34 8.09
N GLU A 274 -35.42 15.28 7.60
CA GLU A 274 -36.76 14.85 8.03
C GLU A 274 -36.72 14.08 9.36
N ASP A 275 -35.85 13.08 9.48
CA ASP A 275 -35.81 12.18 10.64
C ASP A 275 -35.09 12.80 11.85
N GLU A 276 -33.93 13.44 11.63
CA GLU A 276 -33.00 13.81 12.71
C GLU A 276 -32.19 15.10 12.41
N PRO A 277 -32.80 16.29 12.60
CA PRO A 277 -32.17 17.56 12.23
C PRO A 277 -30.87 17.87 13.00
N GLU A 278 -30.69 17.34 14.20
CA GLU A 278 -29.45 17.51 14.98
C GLU A 278 -28.26 16.76 14.33
N LYS A 279 -28.50 15.54 13.84
CA LYS A 279 -27.49 14.77 13.10
C LYS A 279 -27.16 15.43 11.77
N TYR A 280 -28.15 16.01 11.10
CA TYR A 280 -27.94 16.78 9.88
C TYR A 280 -26.97 17.96 10.12
N GLN A 281 -27.21 18.75 11.16
CA GLN A 281 -26.36 19.90 11.49
C GLN A 281 -24.92 19.50 11.81
N SER A 282 -24.71 18.39 12.53
CA SER A 282 -23.37 17.91 12.88
C SER A 282 -22.62 17.29 11.69
N HIS A 283 -23.28 16.41 10.91
CA HIS A 283 -22.66 15.73 9.77
C HIS A 283 -22.40 16.66 8.59
N PHE A 284 -23.32 17.56 8.30
CA PHE A 284 -23.28 18.47 7.14
C PHE A 284 -22.94 19.91 7.51
N SER A 285 -22.31 20.13 8.66
CA SER A 285 -21.93 21.48 9.14
C SER A 285 -21.17 22.31 8.10
N GLU A 286 -20.26 21.72 7.33
CA GLU A 286 -19.53 22.43 6.26
C GLU A 286 -20.41 22.73 5.04
N TYR A 287 -21.38 21.87 4.71
CA TYR A 287 -22.34 22.11 3.62
C TYR A 287 -23.28 23.26 3.98
N ILE A 288 -23.77 23.29 5.23
CA ILE A 288 -24.62 24.37 5.75
C ILE A 288 -23.85 25.70 5.74
N LYS A 289 -22.59 25.71 6.20
CA LYS A 289 -21.73 26.90 6.17
C LYS A 289 -21.52 27.47 4.77
N ARG A 290 -21.61 26.65 3.73
CA ARG A 290 -21.43 27.04 2.33
C ARG A 290 -22.76 27.21 1.58
N GLY A 291 -23.90 26.97 2.23
CA GLY A 291 -25.23 27.10 1.61
C GLY A 291 -25.51 26.05 0.52
N ILE A 292 -24.96 24.83 0.64
CA ILE A 292 -25.18 23.77 -0.33
C ILE A 292 -26.35 22.89 0.13
N GLU A 293 -27.47 23.03 -0.57
CA GLU A 293 -28.69 22.23 -0.38
C GLU A 293 -28.67 20.93 -1.21
N PRO A 294 -29.42 19.90 -0.81
CA PRO A 294 -29.43 18.59 -1.48
C PRO A 294 -29.75 18.68 -2.97
N ASP A 295 -30.71 19.54 -3.35
CA ASP A 295 -31.16 19.70 -4.74
C ASP A 295 -30.09 20.31 -5.65
N ASN A 296 -29.18 21.11 -5.08
CA ASN A 296 -28.14 21.80 -5.82
C ASN A 296 -26.89 20.96 -6.07
N ILE A 297 -26.79 19.75 -5.49
CA ILE A 297 -25.59 18.90 -5.57
C ILE A 297 -25.31 18.43 -6.99
N GLU A 298 -26.34 17.99 -7.74
CA GLU A 298 -26.16 17.52 -9.11
C GLU A 298 -25.67 18.65 -10.04
N ALA A 299 -26.28 19.83 -9.90
CA ALA A 299 -25.88 21.02 -10.66
C ALA A 299 -24.43 21.44 -10.35
N LEU A 300 -24.01 21.31 -9.09
CA LEU A 300 -22.64 21.59 -8.66
C LEU A 300 -21.64 20.67 -9.38
N TYR A 301 -21.85 19.34 -9.40
CA TYR A 301 -20.92 18.42 -10.07
C TYR A 301 -20.89 18.61 -11.59
N LYS A 302 -22.01 18.93 -12.24
CA LYS A 302 -22.02 19.26 -13.67
C LYS A 302 -21.15 20.48 -13.98
N LYS A 303 -21.24 21.54 -13.17
CA LYS A 303 -20.38 22.73 -13.28
C LYS A 303 -18.90 22.38 -13.10
N VAL A 304 -18.59 21.54 -12.11
CA VAL A 304 -17.22 21.08 -11.84
C VAL A 304 -16.66 20.27 -13.01
N HIS A 305 -17.45 19.36 -13.61
CA HIS A 305 -17.02 18.57 -14.76
C HIS A 305 -16.71 19.45 -15.98
N ALA A 306 -17.53 20.47 -16.25
CA ALA A 306 -17.28 21.43 -17.31
C ALA A 306 -15.99 22.23 -17.04
N ALA A 307 -15.85 22.80 -15.85
CA ALA A 307 -14.67 23.58 -15.47
C ALA A 307 -13.36 22.77 -15.54
N ILE A 308 -13.39 21.47 -15.22
CA ILE A 308 -12.24 20.56 -15.35
C ILE A 308 -11.85 20.36 -16.82
N ARG A 309 -12.82 20.29 -17.74
CA ARG A 309 -12.54 20.14 -19.17
C ARG A 309 -11.97 21.41 -19.77
N ASP A 310 -12.47 22.58 -19.34
CA ASP A 310 -12.00 23.88 -19.79
C ASP A 310 -10.54 24.14 -19.38
N ASP A 311 -10.19 23.94 -18.11
CA ASP A 311 -8.82 24.10 -17.62
C ASP A 311 -8.35 22.93 -16.75
N PRO A 312 -7.75 21.89 -17.36
CA PRO A 312 -7.16 20.80 -16.59
C PRO A 312 -5.78 21.17 -15.99
N SER A 313 -5.23 22.37 -16.18
CA SER A 313 -3.85 22.66 -15.78
C SER A 313 -3.58 22.55 -14.27
N MET A 314 -2.33 22.23 -13.91
CA MET A 314 -1.89 22.21 -12.50
C MET A 314 -1.32 23.58 -12.11
N LYS A 315 -1.92 24.23 -11.11
CA LYS A 315 -1.38 25.47 -10.54
C LYS A 315 -0.22 25.16 -9.59
N LYS A 316 0.99 25.59 -9.94
CA LYS A 316 2.17 25.46 -9.06
C LYS A 316 2.09 26.45 -7.90
N SER A 317 2.63 26.09 -6.75
CA SER A 317 2.69 26.99 -5.59
C SER A 317 3.77 28.06 -5.79
N GLU A 318 3.42 29.33 -5.57
CA GLU A 318 4.33 30.48 -5.70
C GLU A 318 5.14 30.76 -4.42
N LYS A 319 5.26 29.78 -3.51
CA LYS A 319 5.95 29.98 -2.23
C LYS A 319 7.42 30.31 -2.47
N GLN A 320 7.84 31.48 -1.98
CA GLN A 320 9.24 31.91 -2.06
C GLN A 320 10.14 30.96 -1.26
N PRO A 321 11.38 30.70 -1.71
CA PRO A 321 12.35 29.97 -0.93
C PRO A 321 12.63 30.71 0.38
N LEU A 322 12.72 29.96 1.48
CA LEU A 322 13.06 30.52 2.79
C LEU A 322 14.47 31.15 2.75
N LYS A 323 14.60 32.36 3.31
CA LYS A 323 15.89 33.08 3.38
C LYS A 323 16.91 32.38 4.28
N GLU A 324 16.44 31.76 5.37
CA GLU A 324 17.28 31.01 6.31
C GLU A 324 16.69 29.63 6.61
N HIS A 325 17.56 28.62 6.72
CA HIS A 325 17.14 27.25 7.03
C HIS A 325 16.91 27.08 8.53
N LYS A 326 15.65 27.18 8.96
CA LYS A 326 15.24 26.89 10.34
C LYS A 326 15.21 25.38 10.58
N ARG A 327 15.96 24.91 11.58
CA ARG A 327 15.98 23.48 11.96
C ARG A 327 14.97 23.20 13.08
N HIS A 328 14.00 22.33 12.81
CA HIS A 328 13.00 21.91 13.81
C HIS A 328 13.38 20.63 14.56
N ASN A 329 14.26 19.80 13.98
CA ASN A 329 14.67 18.53 14.57
C ASN A 329 15.93 18.71 15.42
N LEU A 330 16.04 17.96 16.52
CA LEU A 330 17.24 17.94 17.37
C LEU A 330 18.51 17.64 16.54
N LYS A 331 19.62 18.27 16.93
CA LYS A 331 20.94 17.95 16.37
C LYS A 331 21.37 16.57 16.87
N LYS A 332 21.83 15.72 15.96
CA LYS A 332 22.40 14.43 16.33
C LYS A 332 23.67 14.72 17.11
N LEU A 333 23.74 14.23 18.35
CA LEU A 333 24.91 14.39 19.22
C LEU A 333 26.15 13.84 18.54
N THR A 334 27.25 14.55 18.71
CA THR A 334 28.57 14.09 18.24
C THR A 334 29.02 12.86 19.05
N TYR A 335 30.14 12.26 18.66
CA TYR A 335 30.71 11.16 19.43
C TYR A 335 31.21 11.65 20.81
N ASP A 336 31.88 12.80 20.84
CA ASP A 336 32.47 13.35 22.06
C ASP A 336 31.41 13.79 23.07
N GLU A 337 30.34 14.43 22.59
CA GLU A 337 29.19 14.79 23.44
C GLU A 337 28.52 13.55 24.05
N ARG A 338 28.45 12.43 23.31
CA ARG A 338 27.92 11.16 23.83
C ARG A 338 28.87 10.51 24.85
N LYS A 339 30.19 10.65 24.65
CA LYS A 339 31.21 10.16 25.58
C LYS A 339 31.19 10.96 26.88
N ALA A 340 31.15 12.29 26.80
CA ALA A 340 31.04 13.18 27.96
C ALA A 340 29.79 12.85 28.78
N ARG A 341 28.62 12.73 28.14
CA ARG A 341 27.37 12.32 28.81
C ARG A 341 27.46 10.96 29.49
N LEU A 342 28.23 10.01 28.94
CA LEU A 342 28.42 8.71 29.58
C LEU A 342 29.25 8.84 30.85
N ILE A 343 30.33 9.63 30.80
CA ILE A 343 31.20 9.88 31.96
C ILE A 343 30.41 10.59 33.06
N GLU A 344 29.68 11.65 32.73
CA GLU A 344 28.80 12.38 33.65
C GLU A 344 27.79 11.43 34.31
N ARG A 345 27.18 10.53 33.54
CA ARG A 345 26.22 9.55 34.06
C ARG A 345 26.86 8.51 34.99
N LEU A 346 28.08 8.07 34.70
CA LEU A 346 28.80 7.13 35.57
C LEU A 346 29.21 7.80 36.88
N ASN A 347 29.71 9.03 36.82
CA ASN A 347 30.08 9.79 38.01
C ASN A 347 28.86 10.04 38.91
N ALA A 348 27.71 10.39 38.33
CA ALA A 348 26.48 10.60 39.08
C ALA A 348 25.93 9.32 39.74
N LEU A 349 26.09 8.15 39.09
CA LEU A 349 25.70 6.87 39.68
C LEU A 349 26.62 6.48 40.85
N ASN A 350 27.93 6.72 40.70
CA ASN A 350 28.89 6.42 41.75
C ASN A 350 28.72 7.33 42.97
N SER A 351 28.35 8.61 42.78
CA SER A 351 28.04 9.49 43.90
C SER A 351 26.74 9.10 44.60
N ALA A 352 25.68 8.76 43.86
CA ALA A 352 24.39 8.39 44.44
C ALA A 352 24.41 7.04 45.19
N GLY A 353 25.27 6.10 44.77
CA GLY A 353 25.45 4.82 45.49
C GLY A 353 26.40 4.90 46.68
N GLY A 354 27.10 6.02 46.88
CA GLY A 354 27.97 6.22 48.04
C GLY A 354 27.25 6.84 49.24
N ASP A 355 26.16 7.59 49.00
CA ASP A 355 25.40 8.26 50.08
C ASP A 355 24.45 7.29 50.83
N GLU A 356 24.18 6.07 50.33
CA GLU A 356 23.31 5.09 51.02
C GLU A 356 24.06 4.16 52.00
N ASP A 357 25.40 4.14 51.96
CA ASP A 357 26.23 3.24 52.77
C ASP A 357 26.85 3.95 54.01
N GLU A 358 26.66 5.26 54.19
CA GLU A 358 27.24 6.05 55.31
C GLU A 358 26.24 6.44 56.43
N ASP A 359 24.96 6.07 56.33
CA ASP A 359 23.91 6.40 57.32
C ASP A 359 23.60 5.28 58.35
N ASP A 360 24.37 4.18 58.37
CA ASP A 360 24.18 3.00 59.25
C ASP A 360 25.30 2.80 60.30
N GLU A 361 26.02 3.86 60.72
CA GLU A 361 26.94 3.85 61.90
C GLU A 361 26.47 4.70 63.09
#